data_AF-A0A7S2B483-F1
#
_entry.id   AF-A0A7S2B483-F1
#
_cell.length_a   1.000
_cell.length_b   1.000
_cell.length_c   1.000
_cell.angle_alpha   90.00
_cell.angle_beta   90.00
_cell.angle_gamma   90.00
#
_symmetry.space_group_name_H-M   'P 1'
#
loop_
_entity.id
_entity.type
_entity.pdbx_description
1 polymer ?
#
loop_
_entity_poly.entity_id
_entity_poly.type
_entity_poly.pdbx_seq_one_letter_code
_entity_poly.pdbx_strand_id
1 'polypeptide(L)'
;VDRARLGEVLRTFMAHFLSLEHRSGYAISPEEARRERNDIESDYDGWSSVDEFVEAVLKQGAPEPRFSEALAAAGEVMERFENYSVEECRGIKQRLTGMPGGAAGRVLLSDFHHEALDGKMLFAESTSYLQALGALEEGQGSASKVLVPNYITSPSNCLGTTSFFDMCCPNECEVLMEKMEARLRKPEVVPSEA
;
A
#
# COMPACT_ATOMS: atom_id res chain seq x y z
N VAL A 1 16.20 -17.73 20.35
CA VAL A 1 14.80 -17.58 19.87
C VAL A 1 14.59 -18.77 18.96
N ASP A 2 13.58 -19.61 19.22
CA ASP A 2 13.27 -20.69 18.28
C ASP A 2 12.48 -20.15 17.08
N ARG A 3 12.41 -20.95 16.01
CA ARG A 3 11.70 -20.57 14.77
C ARG A 3 10.24 -20.17 15.00
N ALA A 4 9.53 -20.80 15.93
CA ALA A 4 8.12 -20.49 16.20
C ALA A 4 7.98 -19.08 16.78
N ARG A 5 8.86 -18.74 17.74
CA ARG A 5 8.91 -17.40 18.33
C ARG A 5 9.35 -16.34 17.32
N LEU A 6 10.26 -16.66 16.39
CA LEU A 6 10.58 -15.74 15.28
C LEU A 6 9.33 -15.46 14.42
N GLY A 7 8.52 -16.48 14.13
CA GLY A 7 7.28 -16.29 13.37
C GLY A 7 6.26 -15.38 14.05
N GLU A 8 6.12 -15.47 15.38
CA GLU A 8 5.30 -14.53 16.16
C GLU A 8 5.84 -13.11 16.06
N VAL A 9 7.15 -12.93 16.21
CA VAL A 9 7.82 -11.62 16.12
C VAL A 9 7.63 -10.99 14.73
N LEU A 10 7.81 -11.74 13.65
CA LEU A 10 7.67 -11.23 12.29
C LEU A 10 6.22 -10.81 11.98
N ARG A 11 5.23 -11.59 12.40
CA ARG A 11 3.81 -11.23 12.26
C ARG A 11 3.47 -9.98 13.06
N THR A 12 3.88 -9.91 14.33
CA THR A 12 3.65 -8.71 15.13
C THR A 12 4.34 -7.49 14.52
N PHE A 13 5.55 -7.64 13.99
CA PHE A 13 6.24 -6.57 13.27
C PHE A 13 5.45 -6.09 12.04
N MET A 14 4.91 -7.00 11.23
CA MET A 14 4.10 -6.64 10.06
C MET A 14 2.75 -6.03 10.43
N ALA A 15 2.06 -6.55 11.44
CA ALA A 15 0.82 -5.94 11.92
C ALA A 15 1.07 -4.51 12.43
N HIS A 16 2.17 -4.33 13.15
CA HIS A 16 2.56 -3.01 13.61
C HIS A 16 2.86 -2.06 12.46
N PHE A 17 3.56 -2.55 11.43
CA PHE A 17 3.79 -1.79 10.22
C PHE A 17 2.47 -1.38 9.55
N LEU A 18 1.45 -2.24 9.52
CA LEU A 18 0.16 -1.97 8.86
C LEU A 18 -0.85 -1.18 9.71
N SER A 19 -0.57 -1.01 11.00
CA SER A 19 -1.46 -0.32 11.94
C SER A 19 -1.60 1.17 11.61
N LEU A 20 -2.82 1.59 11.25
CA LEU A 20 -3.14 2.98 10.93
C LEU A 20 -3.43 3.85 12.17
N GLU A 21 -3.75 3.23 13.30
CA GLU A 21 -4.05 3.93 14.56
C GLU A 21 -2.81 4.63 15.14
N HIS A 22 -1.62 4.10 14.84
CA HIS A 22 -0.38 4.57 15.43
C HIS A 22 0.65 4.95 14.37
N ARG A 23 0.34 5.95 13.53
CA ARG A 23 1.29 6.56 12.56
C ARG A 23 2.65 6.98 13.17
N SER A 24 2.80 6.93 14.50
CA SER A 24 4.06 7.13 15.22
C SER A 24 4.17 6.38 16.57
N GLY A 25 3.53 5.22 16.79
CA GLY A 25 3.50 4.60 18.13
C GLY A 25 3.47 3.07 18.18
N TYR A 26 4.58 2.46 18.58
CA TYR A 26 4.62 1.02 18.87
C TYR A 26 3.69 0.66 20.03
N ALA A 27 2.96 -0.44 19.91
CA ALA A 27 2.29 -1.06 21.05
C ALA A 27 3.29 -1.18 22.22
N ILE A 28 2.95 -0.61 23.37
CA ILE A 28 3.91 -0.38 24.47
C ILE A 28 3.95 -1.62 25.39
N SER A 29 2.93 -2.48 25.31
CA SER A 29 2.83 -3.74 26.02
C SER A 29 2.61 -4.95 25.09
N PRO A 30 3.00 -6.17 25.52
CA PRO A 30 2.70 -7.40 24.78
C PRO A 30 1.20 -7.63 24.55
N GLU A 31 0.34 -7.20 25.48
CA GLU A 31 -1.11 -7.33 25.38
C GLU A 31 -1.68 -6.43 24.27
N GLU A 32 -1.20 -5.19 24.19
CA GLU A 32 -1.57 -4.26 23.11
C GLU A 32 -1.07 -4.77 21.75
N ALA A 33 0.16 -5.26 21.69
CA ALA A 33 0.73 -5.78 20.44
C ALA A 33 -0.04 -7.00 19.90
N ARG A 34 -0.57 -7.84 20.80
CA ARG A 34 -1.44 -8.97 20.43
C ARG A 34 -2.80 -8.49 19.96
N ARG A 35 -3.38 -7.48 20.59
CA ARG A 35 -4.67 -6.91 20.18
C ARG A 35 -4.56 -6.29 18.79
N GLU A 36 -3.59 -5.41 18.59
CA GLU A 36 -3.32 -4.77 17.30
C GLU A 36 -3.11 -5.81 16.21
N ARG A 37 -2.31 -6.85 16.49
CA ARG A 37 -2.13 -7.95 15.54
C ARG A 37 -3.45 -8.64 15.19
N ASN A 38 -4.27 -8.98 16.16
CA ASN A 38 -5.55 -9.65 15.91
C ASN A 38 -6.51 -8.77 15.10
N ASP A 39 -6.51 -7.45 15.34
CA ASP A 39 -7.35 -6.50 14.61
C ASP A 39 -6.90 -6.42 13.14
N ILE A 40 -5.58 -6.28 12.88
CA ILE A 40 -5.04 -6.28 11.52
C ILE A 40 -5.23 -7.63 10.81
N GLU A 41 -5.04 -8.74 11.51
CA GLU A 41 -5.29 -10.10 11.02
C GLU A 41 -6.74 -10.28 10.53
N SER A 42 -7.68 -9.60 11.17
CA SER A 42 -9.11 -9.64 10.85
C SER A 42 -9.48 -8.68 9.72
N ASP A 43 -8.96 -7.46 9.77
CA ASP A 43 -9.52 -6.35 8.99
C ASP A 43 -8.76 -6.06 7.69
N TYR A 44 -7.49 -6.48 7.61
CA TYR A 44 -6.68 -6.29 6.40
C TYR A 44 -6.80 -7.49 5.47
N ASP A 45 -7.52 -7.32 4.36
CA ASP A 45 -7.73 -8.35 3.32
C ASP A 45 -6.41 -8.99 2.82
N GLY A 46 -5.32 -8.22 2.78
CA GLY A 46 -4.00 -8.68 2.33
C GLY A 46 -3.22 -9.52 3.35
N TRP A 47 -3.73 -9.70 4.58
CA TRP A 47 -2.97 -10.36 5.65
C TRP A 47 -2.56 -11.81 5.31
N SER A 48 -3.43 -12.55 4.61
CA SER A 48 -3.11 -13.92 4.17
C SER A 48 -1.80 -13.99 3.37
N SER A 49 -1.52 -12.99 2.54
CA SER A 49 -0.27 -12.91 1.76
C SER A 49 0.92 -12.59 2.67
N VAL A 50 0.75 -11.72 3.67
CA VAL A 50 1.77 -11.43 4.69
C VAL A 50 2.18 -12.70 5.44
N ASP A 51 1.18 -13.51 5.86
CA ASP A 51 1.42 -14.77 6.55
C ASP A 51 2.23 -15.75 5.69
N GLU A 52 1.88 -15.86 4.40
CA GLU A 52 2.62 -16.67 3.43
C GLU A 52 4.09 -16.22 3.28
N PHE A 53 4.35 -14.91 3.29
CA PHE A 53 5.71 -14.38 3.23
C PHE A 53 6.52 -14.75 4.47
N VAL A 54 5.93 -14.60 5.66
CA VAL A 54 6.56 -15.00 6.92
C VAL A 54 6.88 -16.49 6.90
N GLU A 55 5.94 -17.34 6.51
CA GLU A 55 6.15 -18.78 6.42
C GLU A 55 7.23 -19.17 5.39
N ALA A 56 7.28 -18.48 4.25
CA ALA A 56 8.32 -18.70 3.25
C ALA A 56 9.73 -18.38 3.79
N VAL A 57 9.87 -17.31 4.57
CA VAL A 57 11.14 -16.90 5.19
C VAL A 57 11.54 -17.87 6.32
N LEU A 58 10.59 -18.27 7.18
CA LEU A 58 10.86 -19.21 8.28
C LEU A 58 11.32 -20.59 7.77
N LYS A 59 10.78 -21.06 6.63
CA LYS A 59 11.18 -22.33 6.01
C LYS A 59 12.63 -22.33 5.54
N GLN A 60 13.14 -21.17 5.12
CA GLN A 60 14.52 -21.01 4.61
C GLN A 60 15.52 -20.68 5.73
N GLY A 61 15.05 -20.14 6.85
CA GLY A 61 15.89 -19.73 7.98
C GLY A 61 16.40 -20.87 8.88
N ALA A 62 17.37 -20.55 9.73
CA ALA A 62 17.90 -21.48 10.73
C ALA A 62 16.82 -21.89 11.77
N PRO A 63 16.89 -23.10 12.38
CA PRO A 63 15.99 -23.49 13.47
C PRO A 63 16.10 -22.60 14.71
N GLU A 64 17.32 -22.14 15.00
CA GLU A 64 17.64 -21.22 16.10
C GLU A 64 18.39 -20.00 15.55
N PRO A 65 17.65 -19.00 15.03
CA PRO A 65 18.25 -17.82 14.42
C PRO A 65 18.96 -16.95 15.46
N ARG A 66 20.15 -16.45 15.08
CA ARG A 66 20.81 -15.31 15.74
C ARG A 66 20.05 -14.03 15.42
N PHE A 67 20.33 -12.98 16.18
CA PHE A 67 19.72 -11.66 15.94
C PHE A 67 19.90 -11.16 14.49
N SER A 68 21.10 -11.32 13.92
CA SER A 68 21.38 -10.93 12.54
C SER A 68 20.54 -11.69 11.51
N GLU A 69 20.23 -12.95 11.78
CA GLU A 69 19.40 -13.79 10.90
C GLU A 69 17.92 -13.43 11.04
N ALA A 70 17.46 -13.13 12.26
CA ALA A 70 16.12 -12.59 12.50
C ALA A 70 15.91 -11.22 11.83
N LEU A 71 16.92 -10.35 11.87
CA LEU A 71 16.89 -9.05 11.20
C LEU A 71 16.84 -9.19 9.68
N ALA A 72 17.67 -10.08 9.11
CA ALA A 72 17.62 -10.38 7.68
C ALA A 72 16.25 -10.96 7.26
N ALA A 73 15.68 -11.84 8.08
CA ALA A 73 14.34 -12.38 7.86
C ALA A 73 13.27 -11.27 7.85
N ALA A 74 13.32 -10.32 8.79
CA ALA A 74 12.40 -9.18 8.81
C ALA A 74 12.53 -8.32 7.54
N GLY A 75 13.76 -8.06 7.09
CA GLY A 75 14.02 -7.35 5.83
C GLY A 75 13.45 -8.08 4.61
N GLU A 76 13.60 -9.40 4.54
CA GLU A 76 13.06 -10.19 3.43
C GLU A 76 11.52 -10.21 3.43
N VAL A 77 10.88 -10.28 4.60
CA VAL A 77 9.41 -10.16 4.69
C VAL A 77 8.95 -8.79 4.19
N MET A 78 9.63 -7.70 4.58
CA MET A 78 9.32 -6.35 4.09
C MET A 78 9.49 -6.23 2.58
N GLU A 79 10.57 -6.73 2.01
CA GLU A 79 10.80 -6.70 0.55
C GLU A 79 9.70 -7.46 -0.21
N ARG A 80 9.28 -8.63 0.30
CA ARG A 80 8.16 -9.39 -0.27
C ARG A 80 6.86 -8.60 -0.19
N PHE A 81 6.63 -7.93 0.95
CA PHE A 81 5.45 -7.10 1.14
C PHE A 81 5.45 -5.86 0.23
N GLU A 82 6.58 -5.18 0.06
CA GLU A 82 6.74 -4.05 -0.87
C GLU A 82 6.38 -4.44 -2.31
N ASN A 83 6.83 -5.61 -2.75
CA ASN A 83 6.46 -6.10 -4.08
C ASN A 83 4.96 -6.43 -4.18
N TYR A 84 4.38 -6.99 -3.12
CA TYR A 84 2.96 -7.31 -3.07
C TYR A 84 2.07 -6.06 -3.07
N SER A 85 2.42 -5.03 -2.29
CA SER A 85 1.64 -3.79 -2.18
C SER A 85 1.55 -3.05 -3.53
N VAL A 86 2.59 -3.16 -4.37
CA VAL A 86 2.54 -2.66 -5.75
C VAL A 86 1.45 -3.36 -6.58
N GLU A 87 1.24 -4.67 -6.40
CA GLU A 87 0.15 -5.38 -7.09
C GLU A 87 -1.22 -4.97 -6.55
N GLU A 88 -1.35 -4.71 -5.23
CA GLU A 88 -2.58 -4.17 -4.66
C GLU A 88 -2.94 -2.81 -5.28
N CYS A 89 -1.95 -1.93 -5.42
CA CYS A 89 -2.10 -0.65 -6.12
C CYS A 89 -2.55 -0.80 -7.57
N ARG A 90 -2.01 -1.78 -8.29
CA ARG A 90 -2.47 -2.10 -9.66
C ARG A 90 -3.91 -2.60 -9.65
N GLY A 91 -4.30 -3.39 -8.65
CA GLY A 91 -5.68 -3.82 -8.45
C GLY A 91 -6.64 -2.64 -8.27
N ILE A 92 -6.28 -1.65 -7.44
CA ILE A 92 -7.06 -0.42 -7.24
C ILE A 92 -7.21 0.34 -8.57
N LYS A 93 -6.11 0.53 -9.30
CA LYS A 93 -6.13 1.18 -10.61
C LYS A 93 -6.99 0.44 -11.62
N GLN A 94 -6.91 -0.89 -11.68
CA GLN A 94 -7.71 -1.71 -12.59
C GLN A 94 -9.20 -1.58 -12.31
N ARG A 95 -9.60 -1.56 -11.03
CA ARG A 95 -11.00 -1.30 -10.65
C ARG A 95 -11.47 0.07 -11.16
N LEU A 96 -10.73 1.14 -10.82
CA LEU A 96 -11.10 2.50 -11.21
C LEU A 96 -11.13 2.68 -12.74
N THR A 97 -10.18 2.12 -13.46
CA THR A 97 -10.12 2.22 -14.92
C THR A 97 -11.16 1.36 -15.64
N GLY A 98 -11.67 0.32 -14.98
CA GLY A 98 -12.78 -0.50 -15.46
C GLY A 98 -14.16 0.16 -15.31
N MET A 99 -14.30 1.19 -14.48
CA MET A 99 -15.55 1.93 -14.31
C MET A 99 -15.85 2.83 -15.53
N PRO A 100 -17.11 3.22 -15.76
CA PRO A 100 -17.48 4.14 -16.84
C PRO A 100 -16.67 5.45 -16.80
N GLY A 101 -15.96 5.75 -17.90
CA GLY A 101 -15.07 6.91 -18.01
C GLY A 101 -13.69 6.71 -17.38
N GLY A 102 -13.48 5.67 -16.58
CA GLY A 102 -12.25 5.43 -15.84
C GLY A 102 -11.02 5.27 -16.72
N ALA A 103 -11.16 4.65 -17.90
CA ALA A 103 -10.10 4.55 -18.90
C ALA A 103 -9.58 5.91 -19.39
N ALA A 104 -10.39 6.97 -19.31
CA ALA A 104 -10.00 8.35 -19.60
C ALA A 104 -9.51 9.11 -18.36
N GLY A 105 -9.32 8.40 -17.23
CA GLY A 105 -8.80 8.94 -15.97
C GLY A 105 -9.84 9.61 -15.07
N ARG A 106 -11.15 9.44 -15.33
CA ARG A 106 -12.22 10.07 -14.54
C ARG A 106 -13.35 9.09 -14.26
N VAL A 107 -13.81 9.03 -13.01
CA VAL A 107 -14.94 8.18 -12.59
C VAL A 107 -16.00 9.06 -11.95
N LEU A 108 -17.29 8.79 -12.16
CA LEU A 108 -18.34 9.52 -11.46
C LEU A 108 -18.24 9.26 -9.95
N LEU A 109 -18.39 10.30 -9.13
CA LEU A 109 -18.33 10.16 -7.66
C LEU A 109 -19.38 9.14 -7.15
N SER A 110 -20.55 9.08 -7.78
CA SER A 110 -21.57 8.09 -7.46
C SER A 110 -21.10 6.66 -7.69
N ASP A 111 -20.39 6.40 -8.78
CA ASP A 111 -19.92 5.05 -9.14
C ASP A 111 -18.76 4.65 -8.22
N PHE A 112 -17.87 5.61 -7.92
CA PHE A 112 -16.78 5.44 -6.95
C PHE A 112 -17.31 5.03 -5.57
N HIS A 113 -18.30 5.76 -5.03
CA HIS A 113 -18.92 5.41 -3.74
C HIS A 113 -19.81 4.18 -3.80
N HIS A 114 -20.41 3.86 -4.96
CA HIS A 114 -21.19 2.64 -5.10
C HIS A 114 -20.35 1.39 -4.91
N GLU A 115 -19.12 1.38 -5.42
CA GLU A 115 -18.18 0.27 -5.24
C GLU A 115 -17.76 0.05 -3.77
N ALA A 116 -17.77 1.10 -2.95
CA ALA A 116 -17.56 0.97 -1.50
C ALA A 116 -18.71 0.21 -0.79
N LEU A 117 -19.91 0.18 -1.40
CA LEU A 117 -21.06 -0.53 -0.83
C LEU A 117 -21.00 -2.05 -1.06
N ASP A 118 -20.15 -2.53 -1.97
CA ASP A 118 -19.98 -3.95 -2.29
C ASP A 118 -19.13 -4.71 -1.25
N GLY A 119 -19.01 -4.17 -0.04
CA GLY A 119 -18.39 -4.83 1.12
C GLY A 119 -16.87 -4.83 1.11
N LYS A 120 -16.24 -3.98 0.29
CA LYS A 120 -14.79 -3.77 0.29
C LYS A 120 -14.48 -2.43 0.93
N MET A 121 -13.46 -2.37 1.77
CA MET A 121 -12.98 -1.15 2.43
C MET A 121 -12.27 -0.17 1.47
N LEU A 122 -12.57 -0.23 0.18
CA LEU A 122 -12.01 0.64 -0.85
C LEU A 122 -13.01 1.73 -1.22
N PHE A 123 -12.52 2.91 -1.58
CA PHE A 123 -13.31 4.01 -2.12
C PHE A 123 -14.32 4.65 -1.15
N ALA A 124 -14.08 4.52 0.16
CA ALA A 124 -14.95 5.05 1.21
C ALA A 124 -14.66 6.52 1.58
N GLU A 125 -13.73 7.19 0.90
CA GLU A 125 -13.33 8.56 1.20
C GLU A 125 -14.49 9.54 1.06
N SER A 126 -14.59 10.46 2.02
CA SER A 126 -15.59 11.52 1.95
C SER A 126 -15.32 12.46 0.78
N THR A 127 -16.38 13.06 0.24
CA THR A 127 -16.27 14.04 -0.84
C THR A 127 -15.36 15.22 -0.47
N SER A 128 -15.44 15.71 0.76
CA SER A 128 -14.59 16.80 1.25
C SER A 128 -13.12 16.39 1.34
N TYR A 129 -12.84 15.13 1.66
CA TYR A 129 -11.48 14.62 1.68
C TYR A 129 -10.92 14.47 0.27
N LEU A 130 -11.68 13.91 -0.66
CA LEU A 130 -11.30 13.83 -2.09
C LEU A 130 -11.02 15.23 -2.67
N GLN A 131 -11.78 16.24 -2.27
CA GLN A 131 -11.51 17.63 -2.64
C GLN A 131 -10.19 18.15 -2.05
N ALA A 132 -9.93 17.91 -0.77
CA ALA A 132 -8.69 18.30 -0.11
C ALA A 132 -7.45 17.63 -0.74
N LEU A 133 -7.60 16.40 -1.24
CA LEU A 133 -6.58 15.67 -1.99
C LEU A 133 -6.36 16.22 -3.41
N GLY A 134 -7.22 17.13 -3.89
CA GLY A 134 -7.24 17.52 -5.30
C GLY A 134 -7.67 16.38 -6.23
N ALA A 135 -8.31 15.34 -5.69
CA ALA A 135 -8.78 14.17 -6.44
C ALA A 135 -10.23 14.32 -6.93
N LEU A 136 -10.88 15.46 -6.70
CA LEU A 136 -12.26 15.72 -7.10
C LEU A 136 -12.34 16.86 -8.14
N GLU A 137 -12.93 16.55 -9.29
CA GLU A 137 -13.41 17.53 -10.27
C GLU A 137 -14.88 17.86 -9.92
N GLU A 138 -15.12 19.08 -9.44
CA GLU A 138 -16.47 19.54 -9.10
C GLU A 138 -17.34 19.66 -10.34
N GLY A 139 -18.50 19.00 -10.33
CA GLY A 139 -19.52 19.11 -11.37
C GLY A 139 -20.77 19.82 -10.86
N GLN A 140 -21.67 20.18 -11.78
CA GLN A 140 -23.01 20.61 -11.38
C GLN A 140 -23.88 19.42 -10.99
N GLY A 141 -24.55 19.50 -9.84
CA GLY A 141 -25.41 18.43 -9.33
C GLY A 141 -24.62 17.15 -9.04
N SER A 142 -25.04 16.03 -9.61
CA SER A 142 -24.39 14.71 -9.43
C SER A 142 -23.22 14.45 -10.39
N ALA A 143 -22.80 15.45 -11.17
CA ALA A 143 -21.79 15.27 -12.21
C ALA A 143 -20.33 15.34 -11.72
N SER A 144 -20.09 15.40 -10.41
CA SER A 144 -18.74 15.41 -9.84
C SER A 144 -18.00 14.11 -10.15
N LYS A 145 -16.70 14.23 -10.42
CA LYS A 145 -15.88 13.10 -10.84
C LYS A 145 -14.62 12.99 -10.00
N VAL A 146 -14.22 11.77 -9.70
CA VAL A 146 -12.92 11.47 -9.12
C VAL A 146 -11.89 11.43 -10.25
N LEU A 147 -10.81 12.20 -10.08
CA LEU A 147 -9.64 12.19 -10.93
C LEU A 147 -8.76 11.00 -10.53
N VAL A 148 -8.85 9.92 -11.32
CA VAL A 148 -8.20 8.64 -11.01
C VAL A 148 -6.69 8.77 -10.75
N PRO A 149 -5.90 9.52 -11.56
CA PRO A 149 -4.46 9.67 -11.29
C PRO A 149 -4.19 10.29 -9.91
N ASN A 150 -4.91 11.36 -9.57
CA ASN A 150 -4.73 12.08 -8.31
C ASN A 150 -5.17 11.23 -7.12
N TYR A 151 -6.24 10.43 -7.26
CA TYR A 151 -6.65 9.50 -6.21
C TYR A 151 -5.58 8.42 -5.98
N ILE A 152 -5.14 7.71 -7.03
CA ILE A 152 -4.17 6.60 -6.92
C ILE A 152 -2.89 7.04 -6.22
N THR A 153 -2.36 8.23 -6.54
CA THR A 153 -1.11 8.72 -5.94
C THR A 153 -1.34 9.53 -4.65
N SER A 154 -2.54 9.49 -4.08
CA SER A 154 -2.86 10.23 -2.86
C SER A 154 -2.49 9.46 -1.58
N PRO A 155 -2.40 10.15 -0.43
CA PRO A 155 -2.20 9.52 0.87
C PRO A 155 -3.24 8.45 1.26
N SER A 156 -4.41 8.40 0.61
CA SER A 156 -5.38 7.29 0.77
C SER A 156 -4.81 5.94 0.39
N ASN A 157 -3.87 5.91 -0.56
CA ASN A 157 -3.30 4.69 -1.12
C ASN A 157 -1.85 4.48 -0.65
N CYS A 158 -1.60 4.83 0.61
CA CYS A 158 -0.35 4.56 1.31
C CYS A 158 -0.60 3.61 2.47
N LEU A 159 0.25 2.60 2.58
CA LEU A 159 0.29 1.65 3.69
C LEU A 159 1.49 1.93 4.59
N GLY A 160 1.34 1.54 5.85
CA GLY A 160 2.39 1.56 6.86
C GLY A 160 3.20 2.83 6.93
N THR A 161 2.50 3.91 7.30
CA THR A 161 3.11 5.20 7.61
C THR A 161 3.82 5.10 8.95
N THR A 162 5.13 4.87 8.94
CA THR A 162 5.96 5.15 10.11
C THR A 162 6.19 6.66 10.19
N SER A 163 6.67 7.18 11.32
CA SER A 163 6.98 8.61 11.44
C SER A 163 8.06 9.11 10.47
N PHE A 164 8.72 8.22 9.72
CA PHE A 164 9.83 8.56 8.83
C PHE A 164 9.67 8.07 7.38
N PHE A 165 8.68 7.20 7.10
CA PHE A 165 8.51 6.58 5.79
C PHE A 165 7.07 6.09 5.59
N ASP A 166 6.54 6.32 4.38
CA ASP A 166 5.22 5.87 3.92
C ASP A 166 5.39 4.97 2.68
N MET A 167 4.75 3.81 2.66
CA MET A 167 4.74 2.93 1.49
C MET A 167 3.52 3.23 0.62
N CYS A 168 3.69 4.09 -0.38
CA CYS A 168 2.62 4.55 -1.25
C CYS A 168 2.58 3.84 -2.60
N CYS A 169 1.41 3.86 -3.24
CA CYS A 169 1.30 3.44 -4.62
C CYS A 169 2.24 4.24 -5.54
N PRO A 170 2.98 3.57 -6.44
CA PRO A 170 4.01 4.21 -7.24
C PRO A 170 3.40 5.15 -8.27
N ASN A 171 4.05 6.31 -8.46
CA ASN A 171 3.77 7.17 -9.60
C ASN A 171 4.42 6.56 -10.86
N GLU A 172 3.60 5.99 -11.74
CA GLU A 172 4.09 5.38 -12.99
C GLU A 172 4.82 6.36 -13.90
N CYS A 173 4.52 7.66 -13.83
CA CYS A 173 5.26 8.68 -14.58
C CYS A 173 6.72 8.75 -14.12
N GLU A 174 6.98 8.66 -12.81
CA GLU A 174 8.34 8.63 -12.25
C GLU A 174 9.06 7.36 -12.69
N VAL A 175 8.38 6.21 -12.70
CA VAL A 175 8.98 4.94 -13.18
C VAL A 175 9.37 5.03 -14.67
N LEU A 176 8.56 5.72 -15.49
CA LEU A 176 8.88 5.95 -16.89
C LEU A 176 10.05 6.94 -17.04
N MET A 177 10.04 8.02 -16.26
CA MET A 177 11.12 9.00 -16.21
C MET A 177 12.45 8.35 -15.79
N GLU A 178 12.45 7.51 -14.75
CA GLU A 178 13.63 6.78 -14.29
C GLU A 178 14.22 5.91 -15.42
N LYS A 179 13.38 5.22 -16.19
CA LYS A 179 13.83 4.43 -17.35
C LYS A 179 14.45 5.31 -18.44
N MET A 180 13.87 6.48 -18.69
CA MET A 180 14.40 7.44 -19.66
C MET A 180 15.75 7.99 -19.17
N GLU A 181 15.84 8.41 -17.92
CA GLU A 181 17.05 8.92 -17.29
C GLU A 181 18.17 7.88 -17.25
N ALA A 182 17.86 6.64 -16.89
CA ALA A 182 18.82 5.53 -16.88
C ALA A 182 19.41 5.24 -18.26
N ARG A 183 18.59 5.40 -19.31
CA ARG A 183 19.00 5.23 -20.71
C ARG A 183 19.80 6.42 -21.24
N LEU A 184 19.33 7.64 -20.98
CA LEU A 184 19.86 8.87 -21.58
C LEU A 184 21.08 9.39 -20.81
N ARG A 185 21.09 9.23 -19.47
CA ARG A 185 22.16 9.62 -18.54
C ARG A 185 22.58 11.09 -18.65
N LYS A 186 21.64 11.95 -19.00
CA LYS A 186 21.85 13.39 -19.18
C LYS A 186 20.55 14.16 -18.90
N PRO A 187 20.65 15.39 -18.38
CA PRO A 187 19.49 16.20 -18.03
C PRO A 187 18.73 16.75 -19.24
N GLU A 188 19.36 16.80 -20.42
CA GLU A 188 18.76 17.32 -21.66
C GLU A 188 19.09 16.42 -22.86
N VAL A 189 18.11 16.24 -23.74
CA VAL A 189 18.16 15.31 -24.87
C VAL A 189 17.66 16.05 -26.10
N VAL A 190 18.38 15.97 -27.24
CA VAL A 190 17.87 16.55 -28.48
C VAL A 190 16.78 15.66 -29.08
N PRO A 191 15.78 16.20 -29.79
CA PRO A 191 14.63 15.42 -30.28
C PRO A 191 14.98 14.20 -31.14
N SER A 192 16.17 14.15 -31.74
CA SER A 192 16.67 13.00 -32.50
C SER A 192 17.14 11.82 -31.64
N GLU A 193 17.24 12.00 -30.32
CA GLU A 193 17.76 11.02 -29.37
C GLU A 193 16.71 10.54 -28.34
N ALA A 194 15.50 11.12 -28.37
CA ALA A 194 14.35 10.72 -27.56
C ALA A 194 13.61 9.54 -28.21
#